data_AF-A0A5J4UQN2-F1
#
_entry.id   AF-A0A5J4UQN2-F1
#
_cell.length_a   1.000
_cell.length_b   1.000
_cell.length_c   1.000
_cell.angle_alpha   90.00
_cell.angle_beta   90.00
_cell.angle_gamma   90.00
#
_symmetry.space_group_name_H-M   'P 1'
#
loop_
_entity.id
_entity.type
_entity.pdbx_description
1 polymer ?
#
loop_
_entity_poly.entity_id
_entity_poly.type
_entity_poly.pdbx_seq_one_letter_code
_entity_poly.pdbx_strand_id
1 'polypeptide(L)'
;MAQAIKRYLGNNDIRNKVTNETIQGMRVVKFSGLENVFIDRIKQTRLPQCWDSLCIDPACNCILLPSYILSKNISQKDFPVLIMPNLSFLNQMRRECRAIPMYIQAVMMIIVGLKRVQDFILLPELKRESYKCPDDSENVALTIENGYFAWGDPIQIPLTVAEREQMQKEMQ
;
A
#
# COMPACT_ATOMS: atom_id res chain seq x y z
N MET A 1 11.66 3.99 -5.05
CA MET A 1 10.55 3.09 -5.44
C MET A 1 9.62 2.76 -4.26
N ALA A 2 10.13 2.29 -3.10
CA ALA A 2 9.30 1.97 -1.91
C ALA A 2 8.39 3.12 -1.45
N GLN A 3 8.96 4.32 -1.29
CA GLN A 3 8.23 5.50 -0.83
C GLN A 3 7.16 5.96 -1.83
N ALA A 4 7.45 5.85 -3.13
CA ALA A 4 6.49 6.13 -4.19
C ALA A 4 5.33 5.12 -4.17
N ILE A 5 5.61 3.83 -4.00
CA ILE A 5 4.58 2.80 -3.84
C ILE A 5 3.73 3.04 -2.59
N LYS A 6 4.35 3.39 -1.45
CA LYS A 6 3.63 3.73 -0.22
C LYS A 6 2.71 4.94 -0.43
N ARG A 7 3.20 5.99 -1.11
CA ARG A 7 2.41 7.18 -1.44
C ARG A 7 1.25 6.86 -2.38
N TYR A 8 1.51 6.08 -3.42
CA TYR A 8 0.49 5.62 -4.36
C TYR A 8 -0.63 4.85 -3.65
N LEU A 9 -0.26 3.89 -2.79
CA LEU A 9 -1.22 3.10 -2.03
C LEU A 9 -2.03 3.97 -1.04
N GLY A 10 -1.40 4.90 -0.33
CA GLY A 10 -2.10 5.81 0.58
C GLY A 10 -3.07 6.75 -0.15
N ASN A 11 -2.69 7.26 -1.31
CA ASN A 11 -3.58 8.06 -2.17
C ASN A 11 -4.78 7.22 -2.67
N ASN A 12 -4.59 5.92 -2.91
CA ASN A 12 -5.66 5.01 -3.30
C ASN A 12 -6.65 4.80 -2.14
N ASP A 13 -6.16 4.64 -0.92
CA ASP A 13 -7.00 4.50 0.27
C ASP A 13 -7.87 5.75 0.50
N ILE A 14 -7.28 6.95 0.40
CA ILE A 14 -8.01 8.22 0.54
C ILE A 14 -9.14 8.31 -0.51
N ARG A 15 -8.83 7.98 -1.76
CA ARG A 15 -9.82 7.99 -2.84
C ARG A 15 -10.96 7.01 -2.56
N ASN A 16 -10.62 5.79 -2.15
CA ASN A 16 -11.62 4.76 -1.85
C ASN A 16 -12.49 5.17 -0.67
N LYS A 17 -11.92 5.77 0.38
CA LYS A 17 -12.66 6.31 1.51
C LYS A 17 -13.66 7.38 1.08
N VAL A 18 -13.20 8.41 0.38
CA VAL A 18 -14.06 9.52 -0.08
C VAL A 18 -15.16 9.01 -1.01
N THR A 19 -14.83 8.09 -1.92
CA THR A 19 -15.81 7.49 -2.83
C THR A 19 -16.86 6.69 -2.07
N ASN A 20 -16.44 5.88 -1.08
CA ASN A 20 -17.35 5.07 -0.28
C ASN A 20 -18.28 5.94 0.58
N GLU A 21 -17.76 6.98 1.24
CA GLU A 21 -18.56 7.97 1.99
C GLU A 21 -19.60 8.66 1.09
N THR A 22 -19.20 9.03 -0.13
CA THR A 22 -20.10 9.68 -1.10
C THR A 22 -21.22 8.74 -1.55
N ILE A 23 -20.91 7.46 -1.82
CA ILE A 23 -21.90 6.46 -2.25
C ILE A 23 -22.87 6.12 -1.11
N GLN A 24 -22.36 5.92 0.11
CA GLN A 24 -23.20 5.67 1.29
C GLN A 24 -24.14 6.84 1.56
N GLY A 25 -23.66 8.07 1.36
CA GLY A 25 -24.44 9.32 1.50
C GLY A 25 -25.22 9.75 0.25
N MET A 26 -25.35 8.92 -0.80
CA MET A 26 -25.81 9.37 -2.12
C MET A 26 -27.16 10.09 -2.07
N ARG A 27 -28.10 9.61 -1.25
CA ARG A 27 -29.42 10.26 -1.10
C ARG A 27 -29.30 11.70 -0.59
N VAL A 28 -28.42 11.95 0.37
CA VAL A 28 -28.15 13.31 0.91
C VAL A 28 -27.45 14.16 -0.15
N VAL A 29 -26.49 13.60 -0.88
CA VAL A 29 -25.78 14.31 -1.96
C VAL A 29 -26.76 14.80 -3.04
N LYS A 30 -27.71 13.93 -3.43
CA LYS A 30 -28.75 14.25 -4.41
C LYS A 30 -29.74 15.29 -3.90
N PHE A 31 -30.28 15.12 -2.68
CA PHE A 31 -31.24 16.06 -2.13
C PHE A 31 -30.65 17.46 -1.88
N SER A 32 -29.35 17.55 -1.59
CA SER A 32 -28.65 18.82 -1.43
C SER A 32 -28.10 19.41 -2.73
N GLY A 33 -28.20 18.70 -3.87
CA GLY A 33 -27.66 19.15 -5.16
C GLY A 33 -26.14 19.30 -5.21
N LEU A 34 -25.40 18.63 -4.32
CA LEU A 34 -23.94 18.82 -4.13
C LEU A 34 -23.07 17.94 -5.04
N GLU A 35 -23.64 17.33 -6.08
CA GLU A 35 -22.99 16.32 -6.91
C GLU A 35 -21.66 16.80 -7.49
N ASN A 36 -21.63 18.02 -8.03
CA ASN A 36 -20.45 18.60 -8.65
C ASN A 36 -19.30 18.77 -7.65
N VAL A 37 -19.62 19.16 -6.41
CA VAL A 37 -18.62 19.35 -5.33
C VAL A 37 -17.95 18.01 -4.98
N PHE A 38 -18.73 16.94 -4.85
CA PHE A 38 -18.19 15.61 -4.56
C PHE A 38 -17.43 15.01 -5.75
N ILE A 39 -17.91 15.21 -6.97
CA ILE A 39 -17.22 14.79 -8.19
C ILE A 39 -15.84 15.47 -8.28
N ASP A 40 -15.77 16.78 -8.03
CA ASP A 40 -14.51 17.50 -8.10
C ASP A 40 -13.55 17.10 -6.99
N ARG A 41 -14.04 16.79 -5.78
CA ARG A 41 -13.24 16.21 -4.70
C ARG A 41 -12.62 14.86 -5.08
N ILE A 42 -13.37 14.01 -5.77
CA ILE A 42 -12.86 12.72 -6.29
C ILE A 42 -11.81 12.95 -7.40
N LYS A 43 -11.99 13.95 -8.27
CA LYS A 43 -10.99 14.29 -9.30
C LYS A 43 -9.69 14.80 -8.67
N GLN A 44 -9.78 15.68 -7.69
CA GLN A 44 -8.61 16.24 -6.99
C GLN A 44 -7.77 15.14 -6.31
N THR A 45 -8.42 14.14 -5.70
CA THR A 45 -7.72 13.00 -5.10
C THR A 45 -7.07 12.05 -6.12
N ARG A 46 -7.52 12.08 -7.40
CA ARG A 46 -6.96 11.26 -8.48
C ARG A 46 -5.72 11.88 -9.14
N LEU A 47 -5.64 13.21 -9.26
CA LEU A 47 -4.52 13.92 -9.90
C LEU A 47 -3.11 13.49 -9.44
N PRO A 48 -2.82 13.34 -8.13
CA PRO A 48 -1.48 12.94 -7.70
C PRO A 48 -1.10 11.51 -8.11
N GLN A 49 -2.06 10.64 -8.45
CA GLN A 49 -1.77 9.26 -8.89
C GLN A 49 -1.24 9.21 -10.34
N CYS A 50 -1.58 10.20 -11.17
CA CYS A 50 -1.27 10.18 -12.60
C CYS A 50 0.21 10.50 -12.89
N TRP A 51 0.84 11.29 -12.03
CA TRP A 51 2.25 11.69 -12.18
C TRP A 51 3.23 10.58 -11.76
N ASP A 52 2.81 9.69 -10.86
CA ASP A 52 3.64 8.61 -10.33
C ASP A 52 3.76 7.40 -11.28
N SER A 53 3.03 7.36 -12.40
CA SER A 53 2.95 6.19 -13.30
C SER A 53 3.73 6.31 -14.63
N LEU A 54 4.58 7.33 -14.82
CA LEU A 54 5.30 7.52 -16.08
C LEU A 54 6.37 6.42 -16.27
N CYS A 55 6.22 5.70 -17.39
CA CYS A 55 6.86 4.40 -17.67
C CYS A 55 8.29 4.58 -18.24
N ILE A 56 9.28 3.89 -17.67
CA ILE A 56 10.71 3.93 -18.08
C ILE A 56 11.02 2.97 -19.25
N ASP A 57 9.98 2.44 -19.88
CA ASP A 57 10.04 1.31 -20.81
C ASP A 57 10.94 1.46 -22.07
N PRO A 58 11.18 2.65 -22.66
CA PRO A 58 12.00 2.73 -23.89
C PRO A 58 13.52 2.63 -23.66
N ALA A 59 14.03 2.76 -22.43
CA ALA A 59 15.47 2.87 -22.18
C ALA A 59 16.25 1.58 -22.45
N CYS A 60 15.67 0.40 -22.17
CA CYS A 60 16.38 -0.88 -22.33
C CYS A 60 16.66 -1.22 -23.81
N ASN A 61 15.84 -0.72 -24.74
CA ASN A 61 15.98 -1.02 -26.17
C ASN A 61 17.15 -0.27 -26.81
N CYS A 62 17.43 0.94 -26.34
CA CYS A 62 18.50 1.77 -26.87
C CYS A 62 19.90 1.30 -26.44
N ILE A 63 20.01 0.48 -25.40
CA ILE A 63 21.31 0.09 -24.81
C ILE A 63 21.80 -1.27 -25.32
N LEU A 64 20.90 -2.25 -25.50
CA LEU A 64 21.27 -3.65 -25.79
C LEU A 64 21.91 -3.88 -27.16
N LEU A 65 21.40 -3.24 -28.21
CA LEU A 65 21.95 -3.41 -29.57
C LEU A 65 23.32 -2.70 -29.72
N PRO A 66 23.49 -1.43 -29.30
CA PRO A 66 24.80 -0.78 -29.35
C PRO A 66 25.86 -1.45 -28.48
N SER A 67 25.50 -1.96 -27.30
CA SER A 67 26.46 -2.65 -26.42
C SER A 67 27.00 -3.94 -27.03
N TYR A 68 26.15 -4.70 -27.74
CA TYR A 68 26.56 -5.91 -28.45
C TYR A 68 27.52 -5.59 -29.62
N ILE A 69 27.22 -4.54 -30.39
CA ILE A 69 28.05 -4.09 -31.51
C ILE A 69 29.42 -3.60 -31.03
N LEU A 70 29.45 -2.82 -29.94
CA LEU A 70 30.68 -2.29 -29.35
C LEU A 70 31.53 -3.40 -28.72
N SER A 71 30.92 -4.36 -28.02
CA SER A 71 31.64 -5.47 -27.37
C SER A 71 32.33 -6.39 -28.38
N LYS A 72 31.74 -6.57 -29.57
CA LYS A 72 32.25 -7.46 -30.62
C LYS A 72 33.03 -6.74 -31.72
N ASN A 73 33.16 -5.41 -31.65
CA ASN A 73 33.81 -4.57 -32.67
C ASN A 73 33.38 -4.94 -34.10
N ILE A 74 32.06 -5.07 -34.32
CA ILE A 74 31.52 -5.52 -35.61
C ILE A 74 31.60 -4.38 -36.63
N SER A 75 32.32 -4.61 -37.73
CA SER A 75 32.35 -3.68 -38.87
C SER A 75 30.98 -3.64 -39.56
N GLN A 76 30.61 -2.49 -40.12
CA GLN A 76 29.31 -2.29 -40.77
C GLN A 76 29.03 -3.32 -41.89
N LYS A 77 30.07 -3.82 -42.56
CA LYS A 77 29.97 -4.83 -43.62
C LYS A 77 29.53 -6.21 -43.10
N ASP A 78 29.86 -6.53 -41.85
CA ASP A 78 29.58 -7.83 -41.22
C ASP A 78 28.28 -7.81 -40.41
N PHE A 79 27.60 -6.66 -40.33
CA PHE A 79 26.35 -6.48 -39.60
C PHE A 79 25.26 -7.49 -40.00
N PRO A 80 24.96 -7.72 -41.30
CA PRO A 80 23.90 -8.65 -41.68
C PRO A 80 24.23 -10.11 -41.32
N VAL A 81 25.51 -10.48 -41.35
CA VAL A 81 25.96 -11.86 -41.13
C VAL A 81 26.01 -12.19 -39.65
N LEU A 82 26.49 -11.27 -38.81
CA LEU A 82 26.73 -11.53 -37.39
C LEU A 82 25.56 -11.14 -36.48
N ILE A 83 24.73 -10.16 -36.86
CA ILE A 83 23.69 -9.60 -35.98
C ILE A 83 22.29 -10.10 -36.34
N MET A 84 21.93 -10.22 -37.63
CA MET A 84 20.58 -10.67 -38.01
C MET A 84 20.24 -12.08 -37.51
N PRO A 85 21.15 -13.08 -37.56
CA PRO A 85 20.85 -14.41 -37.00
C PRO A 85 20.64 -14.37 -35.48
N ASN A 86 21.33 -13.46 -34.79
CA ASN A 86 21.27 -13.32 -33.33
C ASN A 86 20.16 -12.39 -32.85
N LEU A 87 19.44 -11.72 -33.76
CA LEU A 87 18.40 -10.75 -33.42
C LEU A 87 17.27 -11.38 -32.60
N SER A 88 16.91 -12.64 -32.87
CA SER A 88 15.90 -13.38 -32.09
C SER A 88 16.33 -13.55 -30.63
N PHE A 89 17.59 -13.92 -30.39
CA PHE A 89 18.13 -14.06 -29.03
C PHE A 89 18.22 -12.72 -28.30
N LEU A 90 18.61 -11.64 -29.00
CA LEU A 90 18.64 -10.29 -28.42
C LEU A 90 17.24 -9.79 -28.06
N ASN A 91 16.22 -10.11 -28.86
CA ASN A 91 14.83 -9.80 -28.57
C ASN A 91 14.29 -10.61 -27.37
N GLN A 92 14.69 -11.89 -27.24
CA GLN A 92 14.33 -12.70 -26.07
C GLN A 92 14.97 -12.14 -24.79
N MET A 93 16.26 -11.82 -24.83
CA MET A 93 16.96 -11.18 -23.71
C MET A 93 16.30 -9.86 -23.30
N ARG A 94 15.90 -9.03 -24.27
CA ARG A 94 15.16 -7.79 -24.02
C ARG A 94 13.85 -8.03 -23.25
N ARG A 95 13.09 -9.06 -23.61
CA ARG A 95 11.84 -9.40 -22.93
C ARG A 95 12.09 -9.71 -21.45
N GLU A 96 13.10 -10.52 -21.16
CA GLU A 96 13.44 -10.87 -19.78
C GLU A 96 13.98 -9.64 -19.01
N CYS A 97 14.81 -8.80 -19.65
CA CYS A 97 15.28 -7.54 -19.04
C CYS A 97 14.14 -6.57 -18.71
N ARG A 98 13.09 -6.52 -19.53
CA ARG A 98 11.88 -5.71 -19.26
C ARG A 98 11.07 -6.27 -18.08
N ALA A 99 11.10 -7.59 -17.87
CA ALA A 99 10.39 -8.23 -16.78
C ALA A 99 11.05 -7.96 -15.41
N ILE A 100 12.38 -7.78 -15.35
CA ILE A 100 13.11 -7.56 -14.09
C ILE A 100 12.57 -6.35 -13.30
N PRO A 101 12.45 -5.12 -13.85
CA PRO A 101 11.86 -4.00 -13.12
C PRO A 101 10.42 -4.26 -12.68
N MET A 102 9.62 -4.98 -13.47
CA MET A 102 8.25 -5.34 -13.12
C MET A 102 8.22 -6.27 -11.90
N TYR A 103 9.10 -7.28 -11.85
CA TYR A 103 9.21 -8.17 -10.69
C TYR A 103 9.71 -7.42 -9.45
N ILE A 104 10.69 -6.53 -9.59
CA ILE A 104 11.16 -5.69 -8.47
C ILE A 104 10.00 -4.85 -7.95
N GLN A 105 9.22 -4.21 -8.84
CA GLN A 105 8.05 -3.44 -8.44
C GLN A 105 7.00 -4.29 -7.72
N ALA A 106 6.74 -5.51 -8.19
CA ALA A 106 5.81 -6.45 -7.56
C ALA A 106 6.26 -6.86 -6.15
N VAL A 107 7.54 -7.22 -5.97
CA VAL A 107 8.10 -7.54 -4.66
C VAL A 107 7.99 -6.35 -3.71
N MET A 108 8.28 -5.13 -4.18
CA MET A 108 8.14 -3.93 -3.36
C MET A 108 6.68 -3.65 -2.97
N MET A 109 5.72 -3.91 -3.85
CA MET A 109 4.29 -3.83 -3.52
C MET A 109 3.90 -4.85 -2.44
N ILE A 110 4.41 -6.09 -2.52
CA ILE A 110 4.15 -7.13 -1.52
C ILE A 110 4.72 -6.71 -0.16
N ILE A 111 5.97 -6.24 -0.10
CA ILE A 111 6.61 -5.83 1.18
C ILE A 111 5.82 -4.70 1.84
N VAL A 112 5.44 -3.66 1.08
CA VAL A 112 4.65 -2.54 1.63
C VAL A 112 3.25 -3.01 2.05
N GLY A 113 2.61 -3.88 1.26
CA GLY A 113 1.31 -4.45 1.59
C GLY A 113 1.35 -5.30 2.87
N LEU A 114 2.33 -6.19 2.99
CA LEU A 114 2.50 -7.04 4.16
C LEU A 114 2.73 -6.22 5.44
N LYS A 115 3.59 -5.20 5.37
CA LYS A 115 3.81 -4.29 6.50
C LYS A 115 2.53 -3.60 6.93
N ARG A 116 1.70 -3.14 5.99
CA ARG A 116 0.41 -2.51 6.32
C ARG A 116 -0.57 -3.46 7.00
N VAL A 117 -0.61 -4.73 6.57
CA VAL A 117 -1.46 -5.76 7.19
C VAL A 117 -0.96 -6.08 8.60
N GLN A 118 0.35 -6.20 8.77
CA GLN A 118 0.97 -6.39 10.08
C GLN A 118 0.66 -5.23 11.02
N ASP A 119 0.87 -3.99 10.57
CA ASP A 119 0.57 -2.78 11.35
C ASP A 119 -0.92 -2.72 11.76
N PHE A 120 -1.83 -3.22 10.92
CA PHE A 120 -3.27 -3.31 11.23
C PHE A 120 -3.60 -4.37 12.28
N ILE A 121 -2.97 -5.55 12.19
CA ILE A 121 -3.18 -6.64 13.15
C ILE A 121 -2.60 -6.27 14.53
N LEU A 122 -1.52 -5.49 14.56
CA LEU A 122 -0.88 -5.02 15.80
C LEU A 122 -1.59 -3.82 16.45
N LEU A 123 -2.72 -3.34 15.90
CA LEU A 123 -3.48 -2.29 16.54
C LEU A 123 -3.98 -2.75 17.93
N PRO A 124 -3.96 -1.86 18.95
CA PRO A 124 -4.39 -2.23 20.29
C PRO A 124 -5.87 -2.62 20.25
N GLU A 125 -6.16 -3.85 20.69
CA GLU A 125 -7.53 -4.30 20.83
C GLU A 125 -8.21 -3.59 22.01
N LEU A 126 -9.52 -3.35 21.89
CA LEU A 126 -10.32 -2.90 23.01
C LEU A 126 -10.32 -4.00 24.07
N LYS A 127 -9.67 -3.75 25.20
CA LYS A 127 -9.63 -4.71 26.31
C LYS A 127 -11.06 -5.04 26.73
N ARG A 128 -11.45 -6.29 26.53
CA ARG A 128 -12.75 -6.80 26.99
C ARG A 128 -12.62 -7.07 28.48
N GLU A 129 -12.95 -6.08 29.29
CA GLU A 129 -13.06 -6.29 30.73
C GLU A 129 -14.19 -7.28 31.00
N SER A 130 -13.90 -8.31 31.80
CA SER A 130 -14.92 -9.27 32.23
C SER A 130 -15.75 -8.61 33.33
N TYR A 131 -16.93 -8.12 32.97
CA TYR A 131 -17.94 -7.73 33.95
C TYR A 131 -18.38 -9.01 34.68
N LYS A 132 -17.87 -9.22 35.90
CA LYS A 132 -18.42 -10.27 36.77
C LYS A 132 -19.79 -9.80 37.20
N CYS A 133 -20.81 -10.67 37.07
CA CYS A 133 -22.05 -10.44 37.79
C CYS A 133 -21.70 -10.41 39.28
N PRO A 134 -21.88 -9.29 39.99
CA PRO A 134 -21.78 -9.32 41.44
C PRO A 134 -22.87 -10.27 41.97
N ASP A 135 -22.51 -11.09 42.95
CA ASP A 135 -23.43 -12.00 43.64
C ASP A 135 -24.24 -11.17 44.64
N ASP A 136 -25.10 -10.29 44.11
CA ASP A 136 -25.87 -9.33 44.88
C ASP A 136 -27.29 -9.84 45.05
N SER A 137 -27.76 -9.87 46.31
CA SER A 137 -29.10 -10.38 46.67
C SER A 137 -30.22 -9.36 46.42
N GLU A 138 -29.86 -8.13 46.10
CA GLU A 138 -30.78 -7.07 45.71
C GLU A 138 -30.98 -7.11 44.18
N ASN A 139 -32.22 -6.97 43.71
CA ASN A 139 -32.63 -6.99 42.29
C ASN A 139 -32.04 -5.82 41.46
N VAL A 140 -30.73 -5.60 41.49
CA VAL A 140 -30.03 -4.52 40.80
C VAL A 140 -29.38 -5.08 39.54
N ALA A 141 -29.85 -4.62 38.37
CA ALA A 141 -29.42 -5.18 37.09
C ALA A 141 -28.04 -4.66 36.61
N LEU A 142 -27.61 -3.46 37.05
CA LEU A 142 -26.36 -2.84 36.64
C LEU A 142 -25.97 -1.74 37.65
N THR A 143 -24.76 -1.83 38.20
CA THR A 143 -24.18 -0.78 39.05
C THR A 143 -22.91 -0.25 38.39
N ILE A 144 -22.84 1.06 38.15
CA ILE A 144 -21.65 1.74 37.65
C ILE A 144 -21.15 2.65 38.77
N GLU A 145 -19.98 2.35 39.33
CA GLU A 145 -19.35 3.18 40.36
C GLU A 145 -18.07 3.82 39.81
N ASN A 146 -17.94 5.15 39.95
CA ASN A 146 -16.75 5.92 39.60
C ASN A 146 -16.17 5.64 38.19
N GLY A 147 -17.04 5.49 37.19
CA GLY A 147 -16.63 5.26 35.80
C GLY A 147 -16.14 6.52 35.10
N TYR A 148 -14.90 6.50 34.59
CA TYR A 148 -14.35 7.54 33.72
C TYR A 148 -14.20 6.98 32.31
N PHE A 149 -14.87 7.62 31.36
CA PHE A 149 -14.84 7.22 29.95
C PHE A 149 -14.39 8.39 29.09
N ALA A 150 -13.49 8.12 28.15
CA ALA A 150 -13.04 9.08 27.16
C ALA A 150 -13.01 8.41 25.79
N TRP A 151 -13.48 9.13 24.77
CA TRP A 151 -13.27 8.76 23.38
C TRP A 151 -11.91 9.33 22.95
N GLY A 152 -10.93 8.47 22.66
CA GLY A 152 -9.58 8.91 22.32
C GLY A 152 -8.55 7.77 22.40
N ASP A 153 -7.26 8.12 22.44
CA ASP A 153 -6.19 7.14 22.62
C ASP A 153 -6.47 6.28 23.87
N PRO A 154 -6.28 4.95 23.80
CA PRO A 154 -6.42 4.12 24.97
C PRO A 154 -5.51 4.68 26.07
N ILE A 155 -6.04 4.82 27.28
CA ILE A 155 -5.23 5.14 28.45
C ILE A 155 -4.05 4.17 28.40
N GLN A 156 -2.84 4.69 28.18
CA GLN A 156 -1.64 3.89 28.29
C GLN A 156 -1.56 3.49 29.76
N ILE A 157 -2.13 2.33 30.11
CA ILE A 157 -1.79 1.66 31.35
C ILE A 157 -0.26 1.59 31.30
N PRO A 158 0.47 2.11 32.30
CA PRO A 158 1.92 2.07 32.28
C PRO A 158 2.34 0.59 32.30
N LEU A 159 2.51 0.01 31.11
CA LEU A 159 3.07 -1.32 30.96
C LEU A 159 4.48 -1.23 31.51
N THR A 160 4.75 -2.03 32.53
CA THR A 160 6.07 -2.10 33.13
C THR A 160 7.05 -2.55 32.04
N VAL A 161 8.28 -2.04 32.04
CA VAL A 161 9.29 -2.34 31.00
C VAL A 161 9.42 -3.85 30.73
N ALA A 162 9.23 -4.67 31.76
CA ALA A 162 9.20 -6.13 31.70
C ALA A 162 8.09 -6.73 30.80
N GLU A 163 6.88 -6.16 30.80
CA GLU A 163 5.76 -6.66 29.98
C GLU A 163 5.98 -6.34 28.49
N ARG A 164 6.63 -5.20 28.19
CA ARG A 164 7.05 -4.86 26.83
C ARG A 164 8.13 -5.80 26.31
N GLU A 165 9.09 -6.17 27.15
CA GLU A 165 10.14 -7.12 26.79
C GLU A 165 9.62 -8.55 26.63
N GLN A 166 8.62 -8.97 27.42
CA GLN A 166 7.96 -10.27 27.24
C GLN A 166 7.19 -10.34 25.93
N MET A 167 6.39 -9.32 25.60
CA MET A 167 5.70 -9.28 24.29
C MET A 167 6.70 -9.26 23.12
N GLN A 168 7.85 -8.59 23.26
CA GLN A 168 8.90 -8.62 22.23
C GLN A 168 9.61 -9.97 22.11
N LYS A 169 9.75 -10.72 23.21
CA LYS A 169 10.32 -12.08 23.21
C LYS A 169 9.36 -13.12 22.66
N GLU A 170 8.06 -12.97 22.89
CA GLU A 170 7.03 -13.82 22.28
C GLU A 170 6.87 -13.57 20.77
N MET A 171 7.44 -12.47 20.26
CA MET A 171 7.43 -12.09 18.84
C MET A 171 8.64 -12.59 18.03
N GLN A 172 9.69 -13.11 18.67
CA GLN A 172 10.84 -13.74 17.99
C GLN A 172 10.60 -15.22 17.75
#